data_AF-A0AAD9XCU5-F1
#
_entry.id   AF-A0AAD9XCU5-F1
#
_cell.length_a   1.000
_cell.length_b   1.000
_cell.length_c   1.000
_cell.angle_alpha   90.00
_cell.angle_beta   90.00
_cell.angle_gamma   90.00
#
_symmetry.space_group_name_H-M   'P 1'
#
loop_
_entity.id
_entity.type
_entity.pdbx_description
1 polymer ?
#
loop_
_entity_poly.entity_id
_entity_poly.type
_entity_poly.pdbx_seq_one_letter_code
_entity_poly.pdbx_strand_id
1 'polypeptide(L)'
;MQKGSLHDHLFIRGCAIEPLSWDIRLKIAIGAARGLTFLHTLEKKVIYRDFKTYNILLDENYNAKLSNFSLARLGPSSEEASVSTFIAGTFGYIAPEYITTGDLYLKSDVYGFGVVLLELLMGLRVIDPEHPCEEQNLVDWLKPILSQETKLKTII
;
A
#
# COMPACT_ATOMS: atom_id res chain seq x y z
N MET A 1 -6.45 6.73 -15.68
CA MET A 1 -6.92 8.09 -15.31
C MET A 1 -5.90 9.09 -15.83
N GLN A 2 -6.24 10.38 -15.89
CA GLN A 2 -5.47 11.40 -16.61
C GLN A 2 -4.04 11.57 -16.11
N LYS A 3 -3.82 11.45 -14.79
CA LYS A 3 -2.47 11.53 -14.21
C LYS A 3 -1.80 10.17 -14.03
N GLY A 4 -2.36 9.06 -14.54
CA GLY A 4 -1.74 7.74 -14.38
C GLY A 4 -1.86 7.19 -12.95
N SER A 5 -0.87 6.39 -12.54
CA SER A 5 -0.81 5.73 -11.23
C SER A 5 0.08 6.48 -10.24
N LEU A 6 -0.14 6.33 -8.93
CA LEU A 6 0.72 6.91 -7.91
C LEU A 6 2.18 6.44 -8.04
N HIS A 7 2.39 5.20 -8.48
CA HIS A 7 3.72 4.67 -8.77
C HIS A 7 4.50 5.56 -9.76
N ASP A 8 3.83 6.06 -10.80
CA ASP A 8 4.44 6.91 -11.83
C ASP A 8 4.96 8.22 -11.24
N HIS A 9 4.24 8.79 -10.26
CA HIS A 9 4.61 10.05 -9.61
C HIS A 9 5.70 9.89 -8.53
N LEU A 10 5.87 8.69 -7.99
CA LEU A 10 6.87 8.43 -6.93
C LEU A 10 8.21 7.99 -7.50
N PHE A 11 8.21 7.15 -8.55
CA PHE A 11 9.44 6.44 -8.95
C PHE A 11 9.91 6.70 -10.38
N ILE A 12 9.07 7.28 -11.25
CA ILE A 12 9.51 7.63 -12.60
C ILE A 12 10.12 9.03 -12.55
N ARG A 13 11.46 9.07 -12.54
CA ARG A 13 12.22 10.32 -12.61
C ARG A 13 12.53 10.63 -14.08
N GLY A 14 11.78 11.58 -14.64
CA GLY A 14 12.17 12.30 -15.86
C GLY A 14 12.57 13.72 -15.50
N CYS A 15 13.45 14.37 -16.30
CA CYS A 15 13.88 15.76 -16.09
C CYS A 15 12.73 16.79 -16.06
N ALA A 16 11.50 16.39 -16.38
CA ALA A 16 10.31 17.25 -16.48
C ALA A 16 9.18 16.89 -15.49
N ILE A 17 9.37 15.91 -14.60
CA ILE A 17 8.32 15.51 -13.63
C ILE A 17 8.69 16.04 -12.26
N GLU A 18 7.96 17.05 -11.78
CA GLU A 18 8.12 17.56 -10.42
C GLU A 18 7.64 16.53 -9.39
N PRO A 19 8.39 16.32 -8.29
CA PRO A 19 7.95 15.47 -7.20
C PRO A 19 6.65 15.97 -6.58
N LEU A 20 5.80 15.05 -6.10
CA LEU A 20 4.58 15.41 -5.38
C LEU A 20 4.93 16.17 -4.09
N SER A 21 4.29 17.33 -3.90
CA SER A 21 4.33 18.06 -2.63
C SER A 21 3.69 17.25 -1.51
N TRP A 22 4.07 17.55 -0.26
CA TRP A 22 3.58 16.83 0.90
C TRP A 22 2.05 16.87 1.04
N ASP A 23 1.43 18.03 0.80
CA ASP A 23 -0.02 18.18 0.84
C ASP A 23 -0.73 17.28 -0.18
N ILE A 24 -0.16 17.13 -1.38
CA ILE A 24 -0.70 16.24 -2.40
C ILE A 24 -0.54 14.78 -1.97
N ARG A 25 0.60 14.40 -1.40
CA ARG A 25 0.82 13.04 -0.87
C ARG A 25 -0.21 12.69 0.21
N LEU A 26 -0.45 13.60 1.16
CA LEU A 26 -1.47 13.43 2.20
C LEU A 26 -2.88 13.33 1.61
N LYS A 27 -3.21 14.19 0.63
CA LYS A 27 -4.50 14.13 -0.07
C LYS A 27 -4.72 12.76 -0.72
N ILE A 28 -3.69 12.22 -1.38
CA ILE A 28 -3.73 10.91 -2.03
C ILE A 28 -3.90 9.80 -0.99
N ALA A 29 -3.11 9.81 0.09
CA ALA A 29 -3.21 8.84 1.18
C ALA A 29 -4.62 8.79 1.77
N ILE A 30 -5.20 9.96 2.07
CA ILE A 30 -6.57 10.08 2.59
C ILE A 30 -7.60 9.55 1.59
N GLY A 31 -7.45 9.89 0.30
CA GLY A 31 -8.35 9.41 -0.75
C GLY A 31 -8.31 7.89 -0.91
N ALA A 32 -7.10 7.31 -0.91
CA ALA A 32 -6.91 5.87 -1.00
C ALA A 32 -7.45 5.14 0.25
N ALA A 33 -7.22 5.70 1.44
CA ALA A 33 -7.78 5.20 2.69
C ALA A 33 -9.31 5.19 2.68
N ARG A 34 -9.94 6.28 2.22
CA ARG A 34 -11.41 6.36 2.08
C ARG A 34 -11.94 5.29 1.12
N GLY A 35 -11.25 5.06 0.00
CA GLY A 35 -11.58 3.99 -0.92
C GLY A 35 -11.50 2.61 -0.27
N LEU A 36 -10.47 2.35 0.53
CA LEU A 36 -10.30 1.08 1.23
C LEU A 36 -11.34 0.89 2.34
N THR A 37 -11.58 1.93 3.16
CA THR A 37 -12.63 1.94 4.18
C THR A 37 -14.00 1.68 3.58
N PHE A 38 -14.30 2.25 2.41
CA PHE A 38 -15.56 1.97 1.72
C PHE A 38 -15.72 0.47 1.44
N LEU A 39 -14.69 -0.20 0.90
CA LEU A 39 -14.74 -1.65 0.63
C LEU A 39 -14.94 -2.50 1.88
N HIS A 40 -14.32 -2.09 3.00
CA HIS A 40 -14.39 -2.81 4.28
C HIS A 40 -15.69 -2.55 5.06
N THR A 41 -16.45 -1.51 4.71
CA THR A 41 -17.70 -1.13 5.38
C THR A 41 -18.96 -1.52 4.60
N LEU A 42 -18.80 -2.11 3.41
CA LEU A 42 -19.92 -2.70 2.67
C LEU A 42 -20.59 -3.82 3.48
N GLU A 43 -21.90 -3.99 3.30
CA GLU A 43 -22.67 -5.10 3.88
C GLU A 43 -22.04 -6.45 3.52
N LYS A 44 -21.64 -6.60 2.25
CA LYS A 44 -20.74 -7.65 1.79
C LYS A 44 -19.34 -7.07 1.68
N LYS A 45 -18.58 -7.19 2.76
CA LYS A 45 -17.20 -6.73 2.88
C LYS A 45 -16.37 -7.23 1.70
N VAL A 46 -15.48 -6.40 1.19
CA VAL A 46 -14.57 -6.75 0.09
C VAL A 46 -13.13 -6.58 0.55
N ILE A 47 -12.35 -7.66 0.46
CA ILE A 47 -10.90 -7.64 0.66
C ILE A 47 -10.25 -7.36 -0.70
N TYR A 48 -9.46 -6.31 -0.79
CA TYR A 48 -8.89 -5.81 -2.03
C TYR A 48 -7.67 -6.61 -2.49
N ARG A 49 -6.83 -7.05 -1.55
CA ARG A 49 -5.73 -8.03 -1.65
C ARG A 49 -4.50 -7.61 -2.48
N ASP A 50 -4.62 -6.59 -3.32
CA ASP A 50 -3.49 -6.04 -4.10
C ASP A 50 -3.33 -4.53 -3.87
N PHE A 51 -3.28 -4.12 -2.60
CA PHE A 51 -3.11 -2.72 -2.25
C PHE A 51 -1.67 -2.24 -2.46
N LYS A 52 -1.43 -1.51 -3.56
CA LYS A 52 -0.11 -0.99 -3.97
C LYS A 52 -0.21 0.32 -4.74
N THR A 53 0.90 1.07 -4.81
CA THR A 53 1.00 2.35 -5.52
C THR A 53 0.57 2.28 -7.00
N TYR A 54 0.83 1.15 -7.67
CA TYR A 54 0.43 0.94 -9.07
C TYR A 54 -1.10 0.90 -9.27
N ASN A 55 -1.84 0.41 -8.27
CA ASN A 55 -3.29 0.27 -8.36
C ASN A 55 -4.04 1.51 -7.84
N ILE A 56 -3.34 2.54 -7.37
CA ILE A 56 -3.91 3.84 -6.98
C ILE A 56 -3.78 4.79 -8.16
N LEU A 57 -4.89 5.09 -8.82
CA LEU A 57 -4.93 5.99 -9.99
C LEU A 57 -5.32 7.40 -9.57
N LEU A 58 -4.81 8.40 -10.30
CA LEU A 58 -4.99 9.81 -10.00
C LEU A 58 -5.76 10.52 -11.13
N ASP A 59 -6.80 11.28 -10.79
CA ASP A 59 -7.44 12.21 -11.73
C ASP A 59 -6.63 13.50 -11.91
N GLU A 60 -7.14 14.42 -12.72
CA GLU A 60 -6.57 15.74 -13.01
C GLU A 60 -6.31 16.57 -11.74
N ASN A 61 -7.07 16.35 -10.67
CA ASN A 61 -6.99 17.06 -9.40
C ASN A 61 -6.24 16.27 -8.31
N TYR A 62 -5.51 15.21 -8.68
CA TYR A 62 -4.83 14.31 -7.74
C TYR A 62 -5.77 13.63 -6.73
N ASN A 63 -7.04 13.42 -7.08
CA ASN A 63 -7.91 12.57 -6.28
C ASN A 63 -7.58 11.11 -6.56
N ALA A 64 -7.30 10.35 -5.50
CA ALA A 64 -6.99 8.93 -5.56
C ALA A 64 -8.24 8.08 -5.82
N LYS A 65 -8.11 7.09 -6.71
CA LYS A 65 -9.11 6.05 -6.95
C LYS A 65 -8.43 4.68 -6.99
N LEU A 66 -8.98 3.72 -6.26
CA LEU A 66 -8.54 2.33 -6.33
C LEU A 66 -8.96 1.72 -7.67
N SER A 67 -8.08 0.93 -8.29
CA SER A 67 -8.29 0.28 -9.58
C SER A 67 -8.01 -1.22 -9.49
N ASN A 68 -8.08 -1.99 -10.58
CA ASN A 68 -7.67 -3.40 -10.61
C ASN A 68 -8.18 -4.29 -9.45
N PHE A 69 -9.47 -4.65 -9.48
CA PHE A 69 -10.10 -5.54 -8.50
C PHE A 69 -9.98 -7.03 -8.86
N SER A 70 -9.04 -7.41 -9.71
CA SER A 70 -8.92 -8.79 -10.24
C SER A 70 -8.64 -9.83 -9.15
N LEU A 71 -7.95 -9.43 -8.08
CA LEU A 71 -7.64 -10.28 -6.93
C LEU A 71 -8.63 -10.12 -5.78
N ALA A 72 -9.60 -9.19 -5.89
CA ALA A 72 -10.54 -8.89 -4.83
C ALA A 72 -11.39 -10.12 -4.48
N ARG A 73 -11.76 -10.20 -3.20
CA ARG A 73 -12.53 -11.31 -2.63
C ARG A 73 -13.60 -10.78 -1.69
N LEU A 74 -14.69 -11.53 -1.58
CA LEU A 74 -15.65 -11.29 -0.52
C LEU A 74 -14.97 -11.63 0.81
N GLY A 75 -15.02 -10.67 1.73
CA GLY A 75 -14.57 -10.85 3.10
C GLY A 75 -15.60 -11.65 3.91
N PRO A 76 -15.19 -12.12 5.08
CA PRO A 76 -16.10 -12.81 5.98
C PRO A 76 -17.10 -11.82 6.62
N SER A 77 -18.17 -12.35 7.20
CA SER A 77 -19.21 -11.53 7.86
C SER A 77 -18.67 -10.79 9.08
N SER A 78 -17.84 -11.46 9.90
CA SER A 78 -17.12 -10.87 11.03
C SER A 78 -15.81 -10.23 10.59
N GLU A 79 -15.37 -9.16 11.26
CA GLU A 79 -14.06 -8.52 11.01
C GLU A 79 -12.86 -9.37 11.45
N GLU A 80 -13.07 -10.22 12.45
CA GLU A 80 -12.03 -11.07 13.06
C GLU A 80 -11.87 -12.41 12.34
N ALA A 81 -12.82 -12.75 11.48
CA ALA A 81 -12.77 -13.97 10.71
C ALA A 81 -11.79 -13.85 9.54
N SER A 82 -11.19 -14.98 9.16
CA SER A 82 -10.38 -15.10 7.97
C SER A 82 -11.13 -15.83 6.85
N VAL A 83 -10.62 -15.68 5.64
CA VAL A 83 -10.95 -16.53 4.50
C VAL A 83 -9.68 -17.29 4.12
N SER A 84 -9.66 -18.60 4.34
CA SER A 84 -8.54 -19.44 3.88
C SER A 84 -8.57 -19.52 2.36
N THR A 85 -7.50 -19.09 1.71
CA THR A 85 -7.40 -19.04 0.24
C THR A 85 -5.95 -19.12 -0.20
N PHE A 86 -5.70 -19.46 -1.46
CA PHE A 86 -4.34 -19.46 -2.01
C PHE A 86 -3.71 -18.08 -1.86
N ILE A 87 -2.41 -18.00 -1.62
CA ILE A 87 -1.73 -16.70 -1.49
C ILE A 87 -1.74 -16.00 -2.85
N ALA A 88 -2.21 -14.75 -2.88
CA ALA A 88 -2.00 -13.86 -4.02
C ALA A 88 -1.93 -12.40 -3.57
N GLY A 89 -1.35 -11.58 -4.43
CA GLY A 89 -1.01 -10.18 -4.16
C GLY A 89 0.39 -9.90 -4.70
N THR A 90 0.82 -8.66 -4.57
CA THR A 90 2.17 -8.26 -5.00
C THR A 90 3.15 -8.41 -3.84
N PHE A 91 4.23 -9.14 -4.07
CA PHE A 91 5.31 -9.31 -3.09
C PHE A 91 5.80 -7.95 -2.54
N GLY A 92 6.09 -7.89 -1.24
CA GLY A 92 6.36 -6.65 -0.50
C GLY A 92 5.13 -6.01 0.14
N TYR A 93 3.94 -6.14 -0.48
CA TYR A 93 2.68 -5.59 0.05
C TYR A 93 1.82 -6.63 0.79
N ILE A 94 2.15 -7.92 0.66
CA ILE A 94 1.40 -9.02 1.28
C ILE A 94 1.71 -9.08 2.78
N ALA A 95 0.67 -9.14 3.60
CA ALA A 95 0.80 -9.26 5.03
C ALA A 95 1.50 -10.57 5.44
N PRO A 96 2.44 -10.55 6.41
CA PRO A 96 3.27 -11.70 6.76
C PRO A 96 2.45 -12.87 7.34
N GLU A 97 1.37 -12.59 8.07
CA GLU A 97 0.46 -13.61 8.59
C GLU A 97 -0.25 -14.36 7.45
N TYR A 98 -0.66 -13.65 6.40
CA TYR A 98 -1.32 -14.26 5.24
C TYR A 98 -0.36 -15.16 4.45
N ILE A 99 0.92 -14.79 4.34
CA ILE A 99 1.95 -15.67 3.74
C ILE A 99 2.14 -16.93 4.58
N THR A 100 2.10 -16.80 5.90
CA THR A 100 2.43 -17.88 6.83
C THR A 100 1.29 -18.89 6.96
N THR A 101 0.05 -18.41 7.10
CA THR A 101 -1.11 -19.28 7.41
C THR A 101 -2.02 -19.53 6.21
N GLY A 102 -1.95 -18.67 5.18
CA GLY A 102 -2.92 -18.66 4.07
C GLY A 102 -4.27 -18.05 4.45
N ASP A 103 -4.39 -17.49 5.65
CA ASP A 103 -5.61 -16.84 6.12
C ASP A 103 -5.64 -15.38 5.71
N LEU A 104 -6.65 -15.03 4.91
CA LEU A 104 -6.84 -13.67 4.43
C LEU A 104 -7.80 -12.90 5.34
N TYR A 105 -7.35 -11.77 5.89
CA TYR A 105 -8.13 -10.89 6.75
C TYR A 105 -8.38 -9.52 6.07
N LEU A 106 -9.38 -8.77 6.54
CA LEU A 106 -9.52 -7.34 6.15
C LEU A 106 -8.26 -6.54 6.55
N LYS A 107 -7.64 -6.90 7.67
CA LYS A 107 -6.40 -6.28 8.16
C LYS A 107 -5.20 -6.54 7.23
N SER A 108 -5.26 -7.56 6.37
CA SER A 108 -4.21 -7.79 5.38
C SER A 108 -4.13 -6.63 4.37
N ASP A 109 -5.26 -6.00 4.01
CA ASP A 109 -5.24 -4.79 3.19
C ASP A 109 -4.68 -3.58 3.95
N VAL A 110 -4.89 -3.52 5.27
CA VAL A 110 -4.37 -2.44 6.14
C VAL A 110 -2.85 -2.51 6.19
N TYR A 111 -2.27 -3.71 6.22
CA TYR A 111 -0.82 -3.89 6.07
C TYR A 111 -0.33 -3.33 4.73
N GLY A 112 -0.96 -3.72 3.61
CA GLY A 112 -0.59 -3.20 2.28
C GLY A 112 -0.73 -1.68 2.17
N PHE A 113 -1.76 -1.08 2.79
CA PHE A 113 -1.90 0.36 2.91
C PHE A 113 -0.74 0.99 3.70
N GLY A 114 -0.32 0.36 4.80
CA GLY A 114 0.85 0.79 5.57
C GLY A 114 2.13 0.81 4.74
N VAL A 115 2.36 -0.19 3.90
CA VAL A 115 3.48 -0.21 2.94
C VAL A 115 3.40 0.98 1.98
N VAL A 116 2.23 1.27 1.42
CA VAL A 116 2.04 2.45 0.54
C VAL A 116 2.31 3.76 1.27
N LEU A 117 2.00 3.87 2.57
CA LEU A 117 2.35 5.06 3.35
C LEU A 117 3.87 5.25 3.48
N LEU A 118 4.63 4.15 3.64
CA LEU A 118 6.09 4.20 3.66
C LEU A 118 6.65 4.66 2.31
N GLU A 119 6.11 4.14 1.21
CA GLU A 119 6.49 4.57 -0.14
C GLU A 119 6.16 6.05 -0.38
N LEU A 120 5.02 6.53 0.10
CA LEU A 120 4.63 7.94 0.04
C LEU A 120 5.54 8.83 0.89
N LEU A 121 5.95 8.38 2.07
CA LEU A 121 6.81 9.15 2.96
C LEU A 121 8.23 9.26 2.39
N MET A 122 8.82 8.14 2.00
CA MET A 122 10.24 8.06 1.65
C MET A 122 10.51 8.24 0.16
N GLY A 123 9.50 8.03 -0.70
CA GLY A 123 9.71 8.00 -2.15
C GLY A 123 10.60 6.84 -2.61
N LEU A 124 10.72 5.79 -1.80
CA LEU A 124 11.47 4.56 -2.08
C LEU A 124 10.51 3.42 -2.42
N ARG A 125 10.94 2.51 -3.30
CA ARG A 125 10.16 1.32 -3.65
C ARG A 125 10.21 0.33 -2.51
N VAL A 126 9.11 -0.38 -2.26
CA VAL A 126 9.10 -1.43 -1.23
C VAL A 126 10.12 -2.54 -1.51
N ILE A 127 10.28 -2.92 -2.78
CA ILE A 127 11.32 -3.83 -3.23
C ILE A 127 12.28 -3.04 -4.11
N ASP A 128 13.50 -2.85 -3.63
CA ASP A 128 14.55 -2.17 -4.38
C ASP A 128 15.73 -3.12 -4.65
N PRO A 129 15.94 -3.55 -5.92
CA PRO A 129 17.04 -4.45 -6.26
C PRO A 129 18.42 -3.78 -6.19
N GLU A 130 18.49 -2.44 -6.09
CA GLU A 130 19.75 -1.72 -5.97
C GLU A 130 20.28 -1.65 -4.53
N HIS A 131 19.48 -2.04 -3.54
CA HIS A 131 19.89 -2.11 -2.14
C HIS A 131 20.61 -3.44 -1.80
N PRO A 132 21.54 -3.46 -0.83
CA PRO A 132 22.19 -4.69 -0.36
C PRO A 132 21.17 -5.75 0.04
N CYS A 133 21.48 -7.05 -0.15
CA CYS A 133 20.53 -8.17 0.04
C CYS A 133 19.72 -8.15 1.35
N GLU A 134 20.25 -7.59 2.43
CA GLU A 134 19.59 -7.53 3.75
C GLU A 134 18.58 -6.38 3.88
N GLU A 135 18.56 -5.42 2.94
CA GLU A 135 17.70 -4.22 2.93
C GLU A 135 16.79 -4.13 1.69
N GLN A 136 16.72 -5.19 0.88
CA GLN A 136 15.90 -5.19 -0.35
C GLN A 136 14.40 -4.99 -0.10
N ASN A 137 13.92 -5.30 1.12
CA ASN A 137 12.56 -5.03 1.54
C ASN A 137 12.52 -3.84 2.50
N LEU A 138 11.90 -2.75 2.05
CA LEU A 138 11.75 -1.51 2.80
C LEU A 138 11.11 -1.73 4.18
N VAL A 139 10.15 -2.65 4.28
CA VAL A 139 9.47 -2.94 5.55
C VAL A 139 10.43 -3.60 6.53
N ASP A 140 11.23 -4.57 6.07
CA ASP A 140 12.17 -5.28 6.94
C ASP A 140 13.30 -4.37 7.43
N TRP A 141 13.77 -3.48 6.57
CA TRP A 141 14.73 -2.44 6.94
C TRP A 141 14.17 -1.46 7.98
N LEU A 142 12.91 -1.04 7.84
CA LEU A 142 12.29 -0.05 8.74
C LEU A 142 11.73 -0.62 10.03
N LYS A 143 11.34 -1.90 10.09
CA LYS A 143 10.80 -2.56 11.30
C LYS A 143 11.58 -2.24 12.59
N PRO A 144 12.92 -2.38 12.66
CA PRO A 144 13.68 -2.08 13.87
C PRO A 144 13.67 -0.58 14.22
N ILE A 145 13.51 0.30 13.23
CA ILE A 145 13.52 1.75 13.39
C ILE A 145 12.15 2.25 13.84
N LEU A 146 11.07 1.76 13.23
CA LEU A 146 9.68 2.07 13.59
C LEU A 146 9.33 1.63 15.02
N SER A 147 10.03 0.62 15.53
CA SER A 147 9.88 0.13 16.91
C SER A 147 10.52 1.07 17.96
N GLN A 148 11.29 2.09 17.54
CA GLN A 148 12.01 3.00 18.42
C GLN A 148 11.60 4.46 18.11
N GLU A 149 10.75 5.06 18.97
CA GLU A 149 10.24 6.42 18.76
C GLU A 149 11.34 7.48 18.58
N THR A 150 12.49 7.27 19.22
CA THR A 150 13.65 8.18 19.14
C THR A 150 14.32 8.18 17.77
N LYS A 151 14.18 7.11 16.98
CA LYS A 151 14.80 6.97 15.65
C LYS A 151 13.88 7.36 14.49
N LEU A 152 12.60 7.65 14.75
CA LEU A 152 11.67 8.15 13.73
C LEU A 152 12.15 9.47 13.11
N LYS A 153 12.83 10.33 13.89
CA LYS A 153 13.41 11.58 13.42
C LYS A 153 14.55 11.40 12.42
N THR A 154 15.10 10.20 12.30
CA THR A 154 16.19 9.88 11.37
C THR A 154 15.68 9.45 9.99
N ILE A 155 14.37 9.23 9.84
CA ILE A 155 13.73 8.78 8.59
C ILE A 155 13.19 9.97 7.77
N ILE A 156 12.97 11.13 8.39
CA ILE A 156 12.34 12.33 7.80
C ILE A 156 13.35 13.47 7.67
#